data_AF-A0A8X6PET6-F1
#
_entry.id   AF-A0A8X6PET6-F1
#
_cell.length_a   1.000
_cell.length_b   1.000
_cell.length_c   1.000
_cell.angle_alpha   90.00
_cell.angle_beta   90.00
_cell.angle_gamma   90.00
#
_symmetry.space_group_name_H-M   'P 1'
#
loop_
_entity.id
_entity.type
_entity.pdbx_description
1 polymer ?
#
loop_
_entity_poly.entity_id
_entity_poly.type
_entity_poly.pdbx_seq_one_letter_code
_entity_poly.pdbx_strand_id
1 'polypeptide(L)'
;MFTNLSRTVGSKCLKHFFGNEFKKYTNKERKLLFVVGYLFKVEFDDVIAEPEGTYSIDCVWKGSNRLFTCSKNCCYKTLTLICALPIAFISGCTFACLSFQHIWCVSPALRQCRINCYMVRQYLTSVLDSCLGPCCSEMGLCLSRIRIGRYQLTSTEVV
;
A
#
# COMPACT_ATOMS: atom_id res chain seq x y z
N MET A 1 4.34 -16.31 -15.76
CA MET A 1 5.26 -15.75 -14.72
C MET A 1 4.95 -14.28 -14.39
N PHE A 2 4.79 -13.37 -15.36
CA PHE A 2 4.52 -11.95 -15.09
C PHE A 2 3.09 -11.60 -14.61
N THR A 3 2.08 -12.36 -15.01
CA THR A 3 0.71 -12.23 -14.47
C THR A 3 0.67 -12.53 -12.96
N ASN A 4 1.51 -13.46 -12.49
CA ASN A 4 1.71 -13.72 -11.07
C ASN A 4 2.47 -12.58 -10.39
N LEU A 5 3.44 -11.94 -11.06
CA LEU A 5 4.16 -10.79 -10.50
C LEU A 5 3.25 -9.58 -10.31
N SER A 6 2.44 -9.19 -11.30
CA SER A 6 1.48 -8.07 -11.17
C SER A 6 0.39 -8.35 -10.14
N ARG A 7 -0.11 -9.60 -10.04
CA ARG A 7 -0.98 -10.01 -8.91
C ARG A 7 -0.26 -9.93 -7.56
N THR A 8 1.00 -10.36 -7.49
CA THR A 8 1.77 -10.35 -6.22
C THR A 8 2.14 -8.94 -5.78
N VAL A 9 2.50 -8.05 -6.71
CA VAL A 9 2.77 -6.63 -6.43
C VAL A 9 1.46 -5.95 -6.03
N GLY A 10 0.37 -6.22 -6.75
CA GLY A 10 -0.98 -5.80 -6.41
C GLY A 10 -1.35 -6.21 -4.99
N SER A 11 -1.31 -7.50 -4.64
CA SER A 11 -1.65 -8.02 -3.31
C SER A 11 -0.73 -7.55 -2.18
N LYS A 12 0.57 -7.35 -2.43
CA LYS A 12 1.50 -6.80 -1.43
C LYS A 12 1.29 -5.31 -1.21
N CYS A 13 1.12 -4.55 -2.29
CA CYS A 13 0.81 -3.13 -2.23
C CYS A 13 -0.58 -2.91 -1.60
N LEU A 14 -1.54 -3.79 -1.89
CA LEU A 14 -2.84 -3.82 -1.24
C LEU A 14 -2.71 -4.07 0.26
N LYS A 15 -2.00 -5.12 0.68
CA LYS A 15 -1.83 -5.42 2.11
C LYS A 15 -1.12 -4.29 2.85
N HIS A 16 -0.19 -3.60 2.19
CA HIS A 16 0.53 -2.48 2.78
C HIS A 16 -0.34 -1.20 2.83
N PHE A 17 -1.05 -0.90 1.75
CA PHE A 17 -1.93 0.26 1.65
C PHE A 17 -3.16 0.11 2.54
N PHE A 18 -3.82 -1.05 2.51
CA PHE A 18 -4.91 -1.42 3.41
C PHE A 18 -4.39 -1.52 4.85
N GLY A 19 -3.22 -2.11 5.09
CA GLY A 19 -2.61 -2.16 6.42
C GLY A 19 -2.37 -0.77 7.03
N ASN A 20 -1.91 0.20 6.22
CA ASN A 20 -1.63 1.55 6.68
C ASN A 20 -2.91 2.40 6.80
N GLU A 21 -3.80 2.35 5.81
CA GLU A 21 -5.06 3.08 5.82
C GLU A 21 -6.03 2.50 6.87
N PHE A 22 -6.21 1.18 6.96
CA PHE A 22 -7.09 0.56 7.96
C PHE A 22 -6.60 0.82 9.39
N LYS A 23 -5.27 0.90 9.60
CA LYS A 23 -4.67 1.30 10.88
C LYS A 23 -4.90 2.78 11.18
N LYS A 24 -4.96 3.64 10.16
CA LYS A 24 -5.32 5.07 10.27
C LYS A 24 -6.80 5.25 10.60
N TYR A 25 -7.69 4.53 9.93
CA TYR A 25 -9.14 4.53 10.21
C TYR A 25 -9.44 3.93 11.59
N THR A 26 -8.85 2.80 11.97
CA THR A 26 -9.00 2.21 13.31
C THR A 26 -8.46 3.13 14.41
N ASN A 27 -7.34 3.84 14.17
CA ASN A 27 -6.81 4.82 15.12
C ASN A 27 -7.74 6.05 15.24
N LYS A 28 -8.27 6.55 14.12
CA LYS A 28 -9.27 7.63 14.09
C LYS A 28 -10.56 7.23 14.80
N GLU A 29 -11.07 6.03 14.56
CA GLU A 29 -12.24 5.43 15.22
C GLU A 29 -12.02 5.29 16.73
N ARG A 30 -10.86 4.80 17.20
CA ARG A 30 -10.54 4.78 18.64
C ARG A 30 -10.48 6.17 19.26
N LYS A 31 -9.94 7.16 18.52
CA LYS A 31 -9.91 8.55 18.96
C LYS A 31 -11.31 9.16 19.02
N LEU A 32 -12.17 8.81 18.06
CA LEU A 32 -13.59 9.20 18.03
C LEU A 32 -14.38 8.56 19.17
N LEU A 33 -14.18 7.26 19.45
CA LEU A 33 -14.78 6.59 20.61
C LEU A 33 -14.35 7.23 21.94
N PHE A 34 -13.08 7.65 22.06
CA PHE A 34 -12.57 8.34 23.25
C PHE A 34 -13.13 9.76 23.37
N VAL A 35 -13.21 10.52 22.27
CA VAL A 35 -13.77 11.89 22.24
C VAL A 35 -15.28 11.89 22.45
N VAL A 36 -16.02 10.98 21.81
CA VAL A 36 -17.48 10.82 22.03
C VAL A 36 -17.73 10.40 23.48
N GLY A 37 -16.93 9.50 24.04
CA GLY A 37 -17.01 9.16 25.47
C GLY A 37 -16.75 10.35 26.40
N TYR A 38 -15.87 11.28 26.00
CA TYR A 38 -15.55 12.49 26.77
C TYR A 38 -16.60 13.60 26.60
N LEU A 39 -17.10 13.83 25.38
CA LEU A 39 -18.16 14.80 25.09
C LEU A 39 -19.50 14.40 25.71
N PHE A 40 -19.69 13.11 25.95
CA PHE A 40 -20.94 12.54 26.41
C PHE A 40 -21.00 12.32 27.94
N LYS A 41 -20.11 12.93 28.72
CA LYS A 41 -20.22 12.99 30.19
C LYS A 41 -21.29 14.01 30.64
N VAL A 42 -22.49 13.93 30.08
CA VAL A 42 -23.66 14.65 30.59
C VAL A 42 -24.37 13.68 31.51
N GLU A 43 -24.09 13.80 32.81
CA GLU A 43 -24.69 12.97 33.84
C GLU A 43 -26.19 13.30 33.96
N PHE A 44 -27.02 12.33 34.34
CA PHE A 44 -28.47 12.54 34.48
C PHE A 44 -28.79 13.68 35.46
N ASP A 45 -27.92 13.85 36.46
CA ASP A 45 -27.96 14.89 37.48
C ASP A 45 -27.78 16.30 36.90
N ASP A 46 -26.82 16.48 35.98
CA ASP A 46 -26.56 17.75 35.26
C ASP A 46 -27.73 18.20 34.36
N VAL A 47 -28.59 17.26 33.92
CA VAL A 47 -29.73 17.56 33.03
C VAL A 47 -30.98 17.95 33.82
N ILE A 48 -31.13 17.44 35.05
CA ILE A 48 -32.32 17.64 35.88
C ILE A 48 -32.09 18.76 36.92
N ALA A 49 -30.85 19.08 37.29
CA ALA A 49 -30.47 20.23 38.12
C ALA A 49 -31.29 20.43 39.42
N GLU A 50 -31.79 19.35 40.04
CA GLU A 50 -32.53 19.43 41.29
C GLU A 50 -31.60 19.22 42.51
N PRO A 51 -31.60 20.11 43.52
CA PRO A 51 -30.82 19.92 44.74
C PRO A 51 -31.38 18.77 45.61
N GLU A 52 -30.48 18.03 46.25
CA GLU A 52 -30.75 16.92 47.18
C GLU A 52 -31.77 17.35 48.26
N GLY A 53 -33.05 16.95 48.17
CA GLY A 53 -34.00 17.44 49.18
C GLY A 53 -35.42 16.87 49.30
N THR A 54 -35.99 16.16 48.32
CA THR A 54 -37.35 15.61 48.50
C THR A 54 -37.59 14.33 47.70
N TYR A 55 -36.95 13.23 48.10
CA TYR A 55 -37.22 11.90 47.53
C TYR A 55 -38.15 11.11 48.46
N SER A 56 -39.38 10.83 48.04
CA SER A 56 -40.23 9.83 48.72
C SER A 56 -40.14 8.43 48.08
N ILE A 57 -39.42 8.27 46.95
CA ILE A 57 -39.37 7.01 46.18
C ILE A 57 -37.98 6.77 45.54
N ASP A 58 -37.01 6.27 46.33
CA ASP A 58 -35.64 5.92 45.89
C ASP A 58 -35.56 4.99 44.66
N CYS A 59 -36.59 4.16 44.46
CA CYS A 59 -36.64 3.20 43.38
C CYS A 59 -36.95 3.84 42.01
N VAL A 60 -37.71 4.94 41.97
CA VAL A 60 -38.04 5.64 40.71
C VAL A 60 -36.82 6.40 40.19
N TRP A 61 -36.06 7.04 41.08
CA TRP A 61 -34.84 7.78 40.73
C TRP A 61 -33.73 6.86 40.17
N LYS A 62 -33.51 5.71 40.82
CA LYS A 62 -32.56 4.70 40.30
C LYS A 62 -33.02 4.11 38.97
N GLY A 63 -34.32 3.90 38.81
CA GLY A 63 -34.92 3.41 37.57
C GLY A 63 -34.75 4.37 36.40
N SER A 64 -35.07 5.66 36.59
CA SER A 64 -34.96 6.69 35.56
C SER A 64 -33.51 6.93 35.12
N ASN A 65 -32.56 6.99 36.07
CA ASN A 65 -31.14 7.15 35.77
C ASN A 65 -30.57 5.97 34.96
N ARG A 66 -30.98 4.75 35.29
CA ARG A 66 -30.57 3.53 34.57
C ARG A 66 -31.12 3.53 33.13
N LEU A 67 -32.40 3.84 32.96
CA LEU A 67 -33.06 3.88 31.65
C LEU A 67 -32.49 4.97 30.73
N PHE A 68 -32.21 6.15 31.28
CA PHE A 68 -31.61 7.26 30.55
C PHE A 68 -30.20 6.92 30.04
N THR A 69 -29.37 6.33 30.90
CA THR A 69 -28.00 5.93 30.55
C THR A 69 -28.01 4.81 29.49
N CYS A 70 -28.90 3.83 29.61
CA CYS A 70 -29.05 2.75 28.64
C CYS A 70 -29.54 3.27 27.27
N SER A 71 -30.57 4.12 27.23
CA SER A 71 -31.10 4.68 25.98
C SER A 71 -30.07 5.50 25.24
N LYS A 72 -29.31 6.36 25.94
CA LYS A 72 -28.23 7.13 25.35
C LYS A 72 -27.16 6.22 24.73
N ASN A 73 -26.64 5.25 25.49
CA ASN A 73 -25.65 4.30 24.96
C ASN A 73 -26.16 3.49 23.76
N CYS A 74 -27.42 3.04 23.79
CA CYS A 74 -28.03 2.29 22.69
C CYS A 74 -28.15 3.14 21.42
N CYS A 75 -28.65 4.37 21.54
CA CYS A 75 -28.79 5.29 20.42
C CYS A 75 -27.43 5.64 19.79
N TYR A 76 -26.39 5.92 20.60
CA TYR A 76 -25.06 6.19 20.06
C TYR A 76 -24.48 5.00 19.30
N LYS A 77 -24.57 3.79 19.86
CA LYS A 77 -24.08 2.57 19.19
C LYS A 77 -24.79 2.32 17.88
N THR A 78 -26.11 2.50 17.85
CA THR A 78 -26.94 2.28 16.66
C THR A 78 -26.65 3.32 15.58
N LEU A 79 -26.56 4.60 15.95
CA LEU A 79 -26.27 5.68 15.00
C LEU A 79 -24.87 5.53 14.39
N THR A 80 -23.87 5.18 15.20
CA THR A 80 -22.51 4.89 14.72
C THR A 80 -22.52 3.71 13.74
N LEU A 81 -23.27 2.65 14.01
CA LEU A 81 -23.34 1.49 13.13
C LEU A 81 -24.01 1.82 11.78
N ILE A 82 -25.07 2.62 11.82
CA ILE A 82 -25.75 3.11 10.61
C ILE A 82 -24.83 4.02 9.79
N CYS A 83 -24.02 4.87 10.42
CA CYS A 83 -23.06 5.73 9.72
C CYS A 83 -21.83 4.96 9.21
N ALA A 84 -21.41 3.90 9.89
CA ALA A 84 -20.26 3.09 9.49
C ALA A 84 -20.55 2.24 8.24
N LEU A 85 -21.76 1.70 8.13
CA LEU A 85 -22.23 0.91 6.98
C LEU A 85 -22.03 1.59 5.60
N PRO A 86 -22.50 2.82 5.34
CA PRO A 86 -22.35 3.48 4.04
C PRO A 86 -20.88 3.81 3.74
N ILE A 87 -20.08 4.15 4.75
CA ILE A 87 -18.65 4.42 4.58
C ILE A 87 -17.92 3.13 4.18
N ALA A 88 -18.24 2.01 4.82
CA ALA A 88 -17.72 0.70 4.46
C ALA A 88 -18.15 0.28 3.04
N PHE A 89 -19.39 0.58 2.65
CA PHE A 89 -19.89 0.26 1.31
C PHE A 89 -19.17 1.07 0.22
N ILE A 90 -19.04 2.39 0.39
CA ILE A 90 -18.39 3.28 -0.58
C ILE A 90 -16.91 2.91 -0.78
N SER A 91 -16.21 2.61 0.32
CA SER A 91 -14.81 2.17 0.26
C SER A 91 -14.66 0.81 -0.44
N GLY A 92 -15.57 -0.13 -0.19
CA GLY A 92 -15.64 -1.40 -0.91
C GLY A 92 -15.88 -1.23 -2.42
N CYS A 93 -16.84 -0.38 -2.81
CA CYS A 93 -17.11 -0.09 -4.23
C CYS A 93 -15.91 0.55 -4.94
N THR A 94 -15.27 1.53 -4.30
CA THR A 94 -14.08 2.20 -4.85
C THR A 94 -12.95 1.19 -5.08
N PHE A 95 -12.77 0.26 -4.14
CA PHE A 95 -11.77 -0.79 -4.23
C PHE A 95 -12.04 -1.79 -5.37
N ALA A 96 -13.30 -2.15 -5.58
CA ALA A 96 -13.71 -3.00 -6.70
C ALA A 96 -13.38 -2.35 -8.04
N CYS A 97 -13.72 -1.06 -8.23
CA CYS A 97 -13.42 -0.31 -9.45
C CYS A 97 -11.92 -0.21 -9.73
N LEU A 98 -11.10 0.09 -8.71
CA LEU A 98 -9.64 0.11 -8.81
C LEU A 98 -9.06 -1.24 -9.24
N SER A 99 -9.59 -2.33 -8.67
CA SER A 99 -9.14 -3.68 -8.99
C SER A 99 -9.44 -4.03 -10.45
N PHE A 100 -10.64 -3.72 -10.92
CA PHE A 100 -11.00 -3.89 -12.34
C PHE A 100 -10.05 -3.08 -13.22
N GLN A 101 -9.90 -1.77 -12.98
CA GLN A 101 -9.02 -0.93 -13.79
C GLN A 101 -7.57 -1.45 -13.81
N HIS A 102 -7.05 -1.92 -12.68
CA HIS A 102 -5.71 -2.51 -12.63
C HIS A 102 -5.60 -3.75 -13.51
N ILE A 103 -6.54 -4.70 -13.43
CA ILE A 103 -6.50 -5.93 -14.24
C ILE A 103 -6.59 -5.61 -15.73
N TRP A 104 -7.53 -4.75 -16.10
CA TRP A 104 -7.84 -4.42 -17.49
C TRP A 104 -6.85 -3.45 -18.13
N CYS A 105 -6.21 -2.54 -17.39
CA CYS A 105 -5.24 -1.59 -17.95
C CYS A 105 -3.79 -2.06 -17.78
N VAL A 106 -3.41 -2.68 -16.66
CA VAL A 106 -2.01 -3.10 -16.42
C VAL A 106 -1.64 -4.30 -17.28
N SER A 107 -2.56 -5.25 -17.47
CA SER A 107 -2.30 -6.43 -18.33
C SER A 107 -1.97 -6.05 -19.78
N PRO A 108 -2.77 -5.21 -20.49
CA PRO A 108 -2.41 -4.78 -21.84
C PRO A 108 -1.23 -3.82 -21.85
N ALA A 109 -1.08 -2.92 -20.87
CA ALA A 109 0.07 -2.02 -20.80
C ALA A 109 1.39 -2.79 -20.72
N LEU A 110 1.48 -3.81 -19.86
CA LEU A 110 2.67 -4.67 -19.77
C LEU A 110 2.92 -5.46 -21.06
N ARG A 111 1.85 -5.93 -21.71
CA ARG A 111 1.97 -6.60 -23.02
C ARG A 111 2.54 -5.65 -24.07
N GLN A 112 2.08 -4.41 -24.11
CA GLN A 112 2.57 -3.37 -25.02
C GLN A 112 4.01 -2.97 -24.71
N CYS A 113 4.35 -2.76 -23.44
CA CYS A 113 5.72 -2.49 -23.00
C CYS A 113 6.67 -3.61 -23.46
N ARG A 114 6.26 -4.88 -23.35
CA ARG A 114 7.10 -6.00 -23.79
C ARG A 114 7.38 -5.98 -25.29
N ILE A 115 6.37 -5.63 -26.09
CA ILE A 115 6.52 -5.50 -27.55
C ILE A 115 7.46 -4.34 -27.89
N ASN A 116 7.28 -3.18 -27.25
CA ASN A 116 8.15 -2.02 -27.44
C ASN A 116 9.60 -2.29 -27.01
N CYS A 117 9.82 -2.89 -25.84
CA CYS A 117 11.16 -3.27 -25.40
C CYS A 117 11.82 -4.29 -26.33
N TYR A 118 11.04 -5.21 -26.90
CA TYR A 118 11.56 -6.14 -27.90
C TYR A 118 12.03 -5.40 -29.15
N MET A 119 11.24 -4.47 -29.69
CA MET A 119 11.63 -3.63 -30.82
C MET A 119 12.88 -2.79 -30.54
N VAL A 120 12.94 -2.14 -29.38
CA VAL A 120 14.12 -1.36 -28.95
C VAL A 120 15.36 -2.25 -28.85
N ARG A 121 15.22 -3.45 -28.28
CA ARG A 121 16.32 -4.40 -28.19
C ARG A 121 16.83 -4.81 -29.57
N GLN A 122 15.93 -5.12 -30.51
CA GLN A 122 16.33 -5.46 -31.88
C GLN A 122 17.07 -4.31 -32.54
N TYR A 123 16.55 -3.09 -32.43
CA TYR A 123 17.22 -1.89 -32.94
C TYR A 123 18.62 -1.71 -32.34
N LEU A 124 18.74 -1.82 -31.02
CA LEU A 124 20.03 -1.72 -30.33
C LEU A 124 20.99 -2.84 -30.79
N THR A 125 20.52 -4.08 -30.88
CA THR A 125 21.35 -5.20 -31.37
C THR A 125 21.85 -4.94 -32.79
N SER A 126 21.00 -4.46 -33.71
CA SER A 126 21.42 -4.14 -35.07
C SER A 126 22.49 -3.03 -35.12
N VAL A 127 22.35 -1.99 -34.29
CA VAL A 127 23.34 -0.90 -34.21
C VAL A 127 24.65 -1.41 -33.62
N LEU A 128 24.59 -2.21 -32.55
CA LEU A 128 25.78 -2.79 -31.94
C LEU A 128 26.50 -3.76 -32.89
N ASP A 129 25.78 -4.57 -33.65
CA ASP A 129 26.37 -5.49 -34.63
C ASP A 129 27.05 -4.72 -35.78
N SER A 130 26.40 -3.65 -36.25
CA SER A 130 26.94 -2.81 -37.32
C SER A 130 28.17 -1.98 -36.91
N CYS A 131 28.22 -1.52 -35.66
CA CYS A 131 29.29 -0.64 -35.18
C CYS A 131 30.36 -1.38 -34.37
N LEU A 132 29.94 -2.10 -33.34
CA LEU A 132 30.87 -2.79 -32.43
C LEU A 132 31.35 -4.12 -32.97
N GLY A 133 30.56 -4.81 -33.81
CA GLY A 133 30.97 -6.03 -34.51
C GLY A 133 32.31 -5.85 -35.25
N PRO A 134 32.42 -4.91 -36.20
CA PRO A 134 33.68 -4.66 -36.90
C PRO A 134 34.75 -4.10 -35.96
N CYS A 135 34.44 -3.16 -35.05
CA CYS A 135 35.45 -2.61 -34.14
C CYS A 135 36.11 -3.69 -33.26
N CYS A 136 35.33 -4.62 -32.70
CA CYS A 136 35.87 -5.72 -31.91
C CYS A 136 36.65 -6.73 -32.76
N SER A 137 36.22 -7.00 -33.99
CA SER A 137 36.96 -7.83 -34.95
C SER A 137 38.33 -7.25 -35.26
N GLU A 138 38.40 -5.96 -35.60
CA GLU A 138 39.66 -5.29 -35.93
C GLU A 138 40.59 -5.20 -34.72
N MET A 139 40.06 -4.87 -33.53
CA MET A 139 40.85 -4.88 -32.30
C MET A 139 41.42 -6.27 -31.98
N GLY A 140 40.64 -7.33 -32.20
CA GLY A 140 41.09 -8.71 -32.04
C GLY A 140 42.22 -9.07 -33.01
N LEU A 141 42.14 -8.61 -34.26
CA LEU A 141 43.18 -8.82 -35.27
C LEU A 141 44.47 -8.05 -34.92
N CYS A 142 44.36 -6.81 -34.42
CA CYS A 142 45.51 -6.03 -33.96
C CYS A 142 46.26 -6.73 -32.82
N LEU A 143 45.53 -7.31 -31.86
CA LEU A 143 46.12 -8.05 -30.74
C LEU A 143 46.68 -9.42 -31.17
N SER A 144 46.03 -10.09 -32.12
CA SER A 144 46.49 -11.39 -32.66
C SER A 144 47.79 -11.29 -33.45
N ARG A 145 48.04 -10.14 -34.11
CA ARG A 145 49.30 -9.88 -34.84
C ARG A 145 50.50 -9.65 -33.93
N ILE A 146 50.31 -9.37 -32.64
CA ILE A 146 51.40 -9.29 -31.66
C ILE A 146 51.81 -10.71 -31.27
N ARG A 147 52.84 -11.22 -31.95
CA ARG A 147 53.54 -12.46 -31.59
C ARG A 147 54.74 -12.10 -30.70
N ILE A 148 54.66 -12.42 -29.41
CA ILE A 148 55.76 -12.22 -28.48
C ILE A 148 56.83 -13.29 -28.78
N GLY A 149 57.93 -12.87 -29.41
CA GLY A 149 59.13 -13.69 -29.53
C GLY A 149 59.80 -13.78 -28.16
N ARG A 150 59.89 -14.98 -27.59
CA ARG A 150 60.69 -15.20 -26.38
C ARG A 150 62.15 -14.93 -26.72
N TYR A 151 62.70 -13.80 -26.26
CA TYR A 151 64.14 -13.63 -26.21
C TYR A 151 64.68 -14.61 -25.17
N GLN A 152 65.35 -15.67 -25.63
CA GLN A 152 66.24 -16.45 -24.80
C GLN A 152 67.43 -15.54 -24.48
N LEU A 153 67.44 -14.96 -23.29
CA LEU A 153 68.61 -14.29 -22.72
C LEU A 153 69.68 -15.36 -22.45
N THR A 154 70.50 -15.64 -23.45
CA THR A 154 71.74 -16.40 -23.27
C THR A 154 72.74 -15.47 -22.60
N SER A 155 72.71 -15.43 -21.28
CA SER A 155 73.71 -14.77 -20.44
C SER A 155 75.03 -15.55 -20.47
N THR A 156 75.81 -15.46 -21.54
CA THR A 156 77.21 -15.94 -21.69
C THR A 156 77.65 -15.50 -23.10
N GLU A 157 78.65 -14.65 -23.37
CA GLU A 157 79.99 -14.60 -22.78
C GLU A 157 80.65 -13.22 -22.88
N VAL A 158 81.47 -12.96 -21.86
CA VAL A 158 82.54 -11.97 -21.75
C VAL A 158 83.74 -12.47 -22.56
N VAL A 159 84.29 -11.67 -23.49
CA VAL A 159 85.74 -11.49 -23.76
C VAL A 159 85.95 -10.09 -24.34
#